data_AF-A0A7S0Z5U3-F1
#
_entry.id   AF-A0A7S0Z5U3-F1
#
_cell.length_a   1.000
_cell.length_b   1.000
_cell.length_c   1.000
_cell.angle_alpha   90.00
_cell.angle_beta   90.00
_cell.angle_gamma   90.00
#
_symmetry.space_group_name_H-M   'P 1'
#
loop_
_entity.id
_entity.type
_entity.pdbx_description
1 polymer ?
#
loop_
_entity_poly.entity_id
_entity_poly.type
_entity_poly.pdbx_seq_one_letter_code
_entity_poly.pdbx_strand_id
1 'polypeptide(L)'
;KDENEAGADGENSTEALLARIPDMSDDDILKEMNDMDQYAFDPKNVLLNRGQFNELLELQTDAEPEFMQEIIDMYCVDSQGMLDELKEILGQHECTDQGYDSARAALHKLRGSSSTLGAEGIQLTCESLRELCVNKDLVK
;
A
#
# COMPACT_ATOMS: atom_id res chain seq x y z
N LYS A 1 -13.72 25.30 3.95
CA LYS A 1 -14.91 24.44 3.73
C LYS A 1 -15.06 24.28 2.23
N ASP A 2 -14.32 23.33 1.70
CA ASP A 2 -14.55 22.68 0.41
C ASP A 2 -13.67 21.43 0.47
N GLU A 3 -14.15 20.46 1.25
CA GLU A 3 -13.69 19.08 1.16
C GLU A 3 -14.51 18.46 0.05
N ASN A 4 -13.95 18.49 -1.16
CA ASN A 4 -14.45 17.72 -2.28
C ASN A 4 -13.29 16.85 -2.80
N GLU A 5 -12.90 15.87 -2.00
CA GLU A 5 -12.20 14.68 -2.49
C GLU A 5 -13.27 13.63 -2.82
N ALA A 6 -13.98 13.88 -3.92
CA ALA A 6 -14.69 12.83 -4.63
C ALA A 6 -13.69 12.26 -5.65
N GLY A 7 -13.23 11.01 -5.45
CA GLY A 7 -12.29 10.40 -6.36
C GLY A 7 -12.04 8.91 -6.11
N ALA A 8 -12.96 8.08 -6.61
CA ALA A 8 -12.82 6.65 -6.93
C ALA A 8 -12.68 5.68 -5.74
N ASP A 9 -13.79 5.14 -5.20
CA ASP A 9 -13.72 3.85 -4.46
C ASP A 9 -15.06 3.13 -4.20
N GLY A 10 -16.20 3.61 -4.70
CA GLY A 10 -17.49 2.99 -4.36
C GLY A 10 -17.76 1.61 -4.97
N GLU A 11 -17.16 1.29 -6.12
CA GLU A 11 -17.47 0.07 -6.89
C GLU A 11 -16.45 -1.05 -6.70
N ASN A 12 -15.26 -0.75 -6.17
CA ASN A 12 -14.13 -1.69 -6.06
C ASN A 12 -13.61 -1.87 -4.62
N SER A 13 -14.42 -1.47 -3.63
CA SER A 13 -14.06 -1.62 -2.21
C SER A 13 -14.28 -3.05 -1.72
N THR A 14 -13.61 -3.42 -0.63
CA THR A 14 -13.81 -4.70 0.05
C THR A 14 -15.26 -4.89 0.48
N GLU A 15 -15.95 -3.83 0.93
CA GLU A 15 -17.37 -3.88 1.28
C GLU A 15 -18.27 -4.12 0.07
N ALA A 16 -17.95 -3.50 -1.07
CA ALA A 16 -18.70 -3.70 -2.31
C ALA A 16 -18.56 -5.15 -2.83
N LEU A 17 -17.37 -5.74 -2.70
CA LEU A 17 -17.12 -7.15 -3.02
C LEU A 17 -17.87 -8.07 -2.05
N LEU A 18 -17.73 -7.86 -0.73
CA LEU A 18 -18.41 -8.66 0.29
C LEU A 18 -19.94 -8.63 0.16
N ALA A 19 -20.51 -7.52 -0.27
CA ALA A 19 -21.96 -7.40 -0.50
C ALA A 19 -22.45 -8.23 -1.71
N ARG A 20 -21.56 -8.52 -2.67
CA ARG A 20 -21.90 -9.23 -3.93
C ARG A 20 -21.60 -10.72 -3.90
N ILE A 21 -20.62 -11.15 -3.10
CA ILE A 21 -20.24 -12.57 -2.95
C ILE A 21 -21.44 -13.50 -2.70
N PRO A 22 -22.43 -13.17 -1.84
CA PRO A 22 -23.57 -14.06 -1.57
C PRO A 22 -24.43 -14.38 -2.80
N ASP A 23 -24.44 -13.51 -3.81
CA ASP A 23 -25.23 -13.66 -5.03
C ASP A 23 -24.42 -14.20 -6.23
N MET A 24 -23.11 -14.42 -6.05
CA MET A 24 -22.20 -14.93 -7.08
C MET A 24 -22.19 -16.45 -7.12
N SER A 25 -21.98 -17.05 -8.29
CA SER A 25 -21.70 -18.48 -8.39
C SER A 25 -20.26 -18.78 -7.97
N ASP A 26 -19.98 -20.03 -7.58
CA ASP A 26 -18.61 -20.48 -7.25
C ASP A 26 -17.63 -20.19 -8.42
N ASP A 27 -18.07 -20.39 -9.66
CA ASP A 27 -17.28 -20.10 -10.87
C ASP A 27 -16.98 -18.60 -11.01
N ASP A 28 -17.94 -17.74 -10.67
CA ASP A 28 -17.75 -16.28 -10.70
C ASP A 28 -16.79 -15.82 -9.61
N ILE A 29 -16.87 -16.40 -8.40
CA ILE A 29 -15.96 -16.10 -7.28
C ILE A 29 -14.54 -16.50 -7.65
N LEU A 30 -14.35 -17.72 -8.18
CA LEU A 30 -13.03 -18.19 -8.61
C LEU A 30 -12.45 -17.33 -9.72
N LYS A 31 -13.28 -16.88 -10.66
CA LYS A 31 -12.86 -15.96 -11.71
C LYS A 31 -12.40 -14.62 -11.12
N GLU A 32 -13.17 -14.04 -10.22
CA GLU A 32 -12.83 -12.76 -9.58
C GLU A 32 -11.51 -12.87 -8.79
N MET A 33 -11.33 -13.93 -8.00
CA MET A 33 -10.09 -14.19 -7.26
C MET A 33 -8.88 -14.31 -8.18
N ASN A 34 -9.01 -15.01 -9.32
CA ASN A 34 -7.94 -15.12 -10.29
C ASN A 34 -7.64 -13.78 -10.98
N ASP A 35 -8.66 -12.98 -11.30
CA ASP A 35 -8.49 -11.67 -11.90
C ASP A 35 -7.76 -10.71 -10.92
N MET A 36 -8.10 -10.77 -9.63
CA MET A 36 -7.39 -10.03 -8.56
C MET A 36 -5.94 -10.48 -8.39
N ASP A 37 -5.68 -11.79 -8.35
CA ASP A 37 -4.32 -12.34 -8.25
C ASP A 37 -3.46 -11.93 -9.46
N GLN A 38 -4.01 -12.04 -10.67
CA GLN A 38 -3.32 -11.61 -11.88
C GLN A 38 -2.99 -10.12 -11.82
N TYR A 39 -3.93 -9.28 -11.41
CA TYR A 39 -3.73 -7.85 -11.29
C TYR A 39 -2.66 -7.48 -10.25
N ALA A 40 -2.71 -8.10 -9.07
CA ALA A 40 -1.81 -7.83 -7.95
C ALA A 40 -0.34 -8.17 -8.26
N PHE A 41 -0.12 -9.24 -9.05
CA PHE A 41 1.21 -9.75 -9.37
C PHE A 41 1.63 -9.50 -10.83
N ASP A 42 0.89 -8.72 -11.61
CA ASP A 42 1.28 -8.34 -12.97
C ASP A 42 2.56 -7.47 -12.90
N PRO A 43 3.65 -7.85 -13.58
CA PRO A 43 4.88 -7.05 -13.67
C PRO A 43 4.68 -5.64 -14.21
N LYS A 44 3.55 -5.34 -14.87
CA LYS A 44 3.21 -3.98 -15.32
C LYS A 44 2.69 -3.09 -14.21
N ASN A 45 2.00 -3.66 -13.23
CA ASN A 45 1.40 -2.91 -12.12
C ASN A 45 2.37 -2.80 -10.95
N VAL A 46 3.25 -3.80 -10.78
CA VAL A 46 4.29 -3.83 -9.73
C VAL A 46 3.69 -3.57 -8.34
N LEU A 47 2.53 -4.15 -8.04
CA LEU A 47 1.88 -3.91 -6.75
C LEU A 47 2.52 -4.75 -5.66
N LEU A 48 2.51 -6.07 -5.86
CA LEU A 48 3.05 -7.04 -4.92
C LEU A 48 4.13 -7.91 -5.58
N ASN A 49 5.16 -8.23 -4.80
CA ASN A 49 6.12 -9.26 -5.12
C ASN A 49 5.55 -10.62 -4.69
N ARG A 50 5.31 -11.49 -5.66
CA ARG A 50 4.70 -12.81 -5.41
C ARG A 50 5.50 -13.68 -4.43
N GLY A 51 6.83 -13.65 -4.52
CA GLY A 51 7.67 -14.46 -3.65
C GLY A 51 7.52 -14.04 -2.18
N GLN A 52 7.72 -12.74 -1.91
CA GLN A 52 7.63 -12.19 -0.56
C GLN A 52 6.21 -12.33 0.03
N PHE A 53 5.18 -12.06 -0.78
CA PHE A 53 3.79 -12.18 -0.33
C PHE A 53 3.43 -13.63 -0.02
N ASN A 54 3.87 -14.60 -0.85
CA ASN A 54 3.63 -16.02 -0.60
C ASN A 54 4.36 -16.53 0.65
N GLU A 55 5.61 -16.09 0.88
CA GLU A 55 6.34 -16.45 2.11
C GLU A 55 5.58 -16.01 3.37
N LEU A 56 4.94 -14.84 3.33
CA LEU A 56 4.10 -14.35 4.42
C LEU A 56 2.78 -15.14 4.51
N LEU A 57 2.14 -15.42 3.37
CA LEU A 57 0.91 -16.21 3.31
C LEU A 57 1.08 -17.64 3.85
N GLU A 58 2.24 -18.25 3.62
CA GLU A 58 2.59 -19.59 4.14
C GLU A 58 2.64 -19.66 5.67
N LEU A 59 2.70 -18.53 6.37
CA LEU A 59 2.64 -18.48 7.83
C LEU A 59 1.20 -18.61 8.36
N GLN A 60 0.18 -18.41 7.52
CA GLN A 60 -1.21 -18.60 7.92
C GLN A 60 -1.49 -20.08 8.20
N THR A 61 -2.11 -20.37 9.34
CA THR A 61 -2.46 -21.74 9.74
C THR A 61 -3.96 -21.90 9.98
N ASP A 62 -4.46 -23.13 10.02
CA ASP A 62 -5.86 -23.41 10.38
C ASP A 62 -6.24 -22.90 11.79
N ALA A 63 -5.25 -22.72 12.67
CA ALA A 63 -5.44 -22.17 14.01
C ALA A 63 -5.48 -20.63 14.03
N GLU A 64 -4.89 -19.99 13.02
CA GLU A 64 -4.78 -18.53 12.86
C GLU A 64 -5.23 -18.12 11.44
N PRO A 65 -6.52 -18.34 11.09
CA PRO A 65 -7.02 -18.11 9.73
C PRO A 65 -7.06 -16.62 9.33
N GLU A 66 -7.02 -15.72 10.31
CA GLU A 66 -7.08 -14.26 10.09
C GLU A 66 -5.69 -13.63 10.02
N PHE A 67 -4.61 -14.42 10.18
CA PHE A 67 -3.23 -13.90 10.23
C PHE A 67 -2.91 -12.93 9.10
N MET A 68 -3.17 -13.32 7.85
CA MET A 68 -2.84 -12.48 6.70
C MET A 68 -3.65 -11.17 6.70
N GLN A 69 -4.92 -11.24 7.09
CA GLN A 69 -5.78 -10.06 7.20
C GLN A 69 -5.25 -9.11 8.28
N GLU A 70 -4.89 -9.61 9.46
CA GLU A 70 -4.32 -8.81 10.55
C GLU A 70 -3.02 -8.11 10.13
N ILE A 71 -2.15 -8.80 9.37
CA ILE A 71 -0.92 -8.22 8.85
C ILE A 71 -1.22 -7.11 7.83
N ILE A 72 -2.18 -7.31 6.93
CA ILE A 72 -2.60 -6.29 5.96
C ILE A 72 -3.18 -5.08 6.69
N ASP A 73 -4.04 -5.28 7.68
CA ASP A 73 -4.66 -4.21 8.46
C ASP A 73 -3.61 -3.40 9.23
N MET A 74 -2.67 -4.07 9.90
CA MET A 74 -1.54 -3.43 10.58
C MET A 74 -0.70 -2.61 9.58
N TYR A 75 -0.37 -3.19 8.43
CA TYR A 75 0.38 -2.51 7.39
C TYR A 75 -0.33 -1.25 6.89
N CYS A 76 -1.65 -1.33 6.64
CA CYS A 76 -2.45 -0.20 6.17
C CYS A 76 -2.46 0.95 7.20
N VAL A 77 -2.67 0.64 8.48
CA VAL A 77 -2.66 1.64 9.55
C VAL A 77 -1.29 2.31 9.68
N ASP A 78 -0.23 1.51 9.74
CA ASP A 78 1.15 2.02 9.87
C ASP A 78 1.55 2.86 8.66
N SER A 79 1.23 2.38 7.45
CA SER A 79 1.55 3.08 6.21
C SER A 79 0.81 4.40 6.10
N GLN A 80 -0.47 4.44 6.48
CA GLN A 80 -1.25 5.69 6.50
C GLN A 80 -0.61 6.72 7.43
N GLY A 81 -0.21 6.32 8.65
CA GLY A 81 0.48 7.21 9.57
C GLY A 81 1.80 7.77 9.03
N MET A 82 2.59 6.95 8.33
CA MET A 82 3.84 7.38 7.69
C MET A 82 3.60 8.32 6.50
N LEU A 83 2.54 8.08 5.73
CA LEU A 83 2.13 8.95 4.62
C LEU A 83 1.63 10.31 5.12
N ASP A 84 0.89 10.33 6.22
CA ASP A 84 0.43 11.57 6.86
C ASP A 84 1.61 12.38 7.42
N GLU A 85 2.57 11.72 8.08
CA GLU A 85 3.83 12.35 8.53
C GLU A 85 4.58 12.96 7.33
N LEU A 86 4.72 12.20 6.23
CA LEU A 86 5.37 12.69 5.01
C LEU A 86 4.63 13.89 4.40
N LYS A 87 3.30 13.84 4.34
CA LYS A 87 2.45 14.93 3.83
C LYS A 87 2.60 16.19 4.67
N GLU A 88 2.67 16.07 5.99
CA GLU A 88 2.92 17.21 6.88
C GLU A 88 4.30 17.84 6.63
N ILE A 89 5.34 17.02 6.51
CA ILE A 89 6.72 17.49 6.25
C ILE A 89 6.82 18.23 4.91
N LEU A 90 6.21 17.67 3.86
CA LEU A 90 6.27 18.24 2.50
C LEU A 90 5.27 19.38 2.26
N GLY A 91 4.20 19.47 3.06
CA GLY A 91 3.21 20.55 2.99
C GLY A 91 3.70 21.86 3.60
N GLN A 92 4.84 21.88 4.28
CA GLN A 92 5.45 23.10 4.81
C GLN A 92 6.08 23.91 3.67
N HIS A 93 5.74 25.21 3.63
CA HIS A 93 6.02 26.14 2.51
C HIS A 93 7.50 26.26 2.10
N GLU A 94 8.43 25.83 2.97
CA GLU A 94 9.85 25.66 2.68
C GLU A 94 10.36 24.38 3.36
N CYS A 95 10.63 23.32 2.60
CA CYS A 95 11.33 22.16 3.14
C CYS A 95 12.76 22.55 3.50
N THR A 96 13.02 22.74 4.79
CA THR A 96 14.38 22.93 5.33
C THR A 96 15.22 21.67 5.15
N ASP A 97 16.54 21.77 5.31
CA ASP A 97 17.42 20.58 5.32
C ASP A 97 16.96 19.52 6.33
N GLN A 98 16.49 19.97 7.49
CA GLN A 98 15.90 19.11 8.52
C GLN A 98 14.58 18.47 8.05
N GLY A 99 13.76 19.18 7.27
CA GLY A 99 12.55 18.64 6.65
C GLY A 99 12.88 17.50 5.68
N TYR A 100 13.89 17.68 4.82
CA TYR A 100 14.35 16.61 3.93
C TYR A 100 14.90 15.40 4.70
N ASP A 101 15.62 15.63 5.81
CA ASP A 101 16.09 14.54 6.67
C ASP A 101 14.93 13.74 7.28
N SER A 102 13.92 14.41 7.81
CA SER A 102 12.71 13.78 8.34
C SER A 102 11.93 13.03 7.25
N ALA A 103 11.75 13.63 6.07
CA ALA A 103 11.09 12.98 4.94
C ALA A 103 11.82 11.69 4.53
N ARG A 104 13.15 11.71 4.45
CA ARG A 104 13.96 10.52 4.17
C ARG A 104 13.80 9.44 5.24
N ALA A 105 13.66 9.82 6.50
CA ALA A 105 13.42 8.89 7.60
C ALA A 105 12.03 8.24 7.50
N ALA A 106 10.97 9.02 7.24
CA ALA A 106 9.62 8.51 7.03
C ALA A 106 9.56 7.54 5.84
N LEU A 107 10.13 7.91 4.69
CA LEU A 107 10.23 7.06 3.50
C LEU A 107 11.01 5.77 3.75
N HIS A 108 12.06 5.82 4.59
CA HIS A 108 12.83 4.62 4.95
C HIS A 108 12.01 3.64 5.79
N LYS A 109 11.23 4.15 6.77
CA LYS A 109 10.31 3.33 7.57
C LYS A 109 9.23 2.70 6.71
N LEU A 110 8.60 3.49 5.83
CA LEU A 110 7.54 3.03 4.94
C LEU A 110 8.07 1.93 4.01
N ARG A 111 9.21 2.14 3.36
CA ARG A 111 9.88 1.10 2.56
C ARG A 111 10.14 -0.17 3.35
N GLY A 112 10.60 -0.04 4.60
CA GLY A 112 10.83 -1.18 5.49
C GLY A 112 9.55 -1.98 5.76
N SER A 113 8.47 -1.28 6.13
CA SER A 113 7.15 -1.89 6.34
C SER A 113 6.63 -2.58 5.06
N SER A 114 6.72 -1.90 3.92
CA SER A 114 6.30 -2.43 2.62
C SER A 114 7.12 -3.66 2.19
N SER A 115 8.39 -3.75 2.59
CA SER A 115 9.22 -4.92 2.33
C SER A 115 8.76 -6.17 3.07
N THR A 116 8.16 -6.04 4.25
CA THR A 116 7.64 -7.18 5.02
C THR A 116 6.40 -7.78 4.37
N LEU A 117 5.53 -6.96 3.79
CA LEU A 117 4.34 -7.41 3.07
C LEU A 117 4.64 -7.87 1.63
N GLY A 118 5.76 -7.45 1.07
CA GLY A 118 6.05 -7.62 -0.36
C GLY A 118 5.39 -6.56 -1.25
N ALA A 119 5.03 -5.39 -0.71
CA ALA A 119 4.47 -4.27 -1.47
C ALA A 119 5.56 -3.55 -2.29
N GLU A 120 6.01 -4.19 -3.37
CA GLU A 120 7.16 -3.79 -4.18
C GLU A 120 7.01 -2.40 -4.82
N GLY A 121 5.84 -2.07 -5.34
CA GLY A 121 5.61 -0.76 -5.96
C GLY A 121 5.77 0.39 -4.99
N ILE A 122 5.33 0.19 -3.74
CA ILE A 122 5.52 1.18 -2.67
C ILE A 122 7.00 1.29 -2.30
N GLN A 123 7.74 0.17 -2.23
CA GLN A 123 9.18 0.19 -1.97
C GLN A 123 9.94 1.00 -3.03
N LEU A 124 9.68 0.75 -4.31
CA LEU A 124 10.31 1.46 -5.43
C LEU A 124 9.95 2.96 -5.45
N THR A 125 8.69 3.27 -5.13
CA THR A 125 8.24 4.66 -5.02
C THR A 125 8.94 5.37 -3.86
N CYS A 126 9.09 4.72 -2.70
CA CYS A 126 9.83 5.27 -1.57
C CYS A 126 11.30 5.52 -1.89
N GLU A 127 11.94 4.61 -2.63
CA GLU A 127 13.32 4.80 -3.10
C GLU A 127 13.43 6.03 -4.02
N SER A 128 12.54 6.14 -5.00
CA SER A 128 12.51 7.27 -5.95
C SER A 128 12.30 8.60 -5.23
N LEU A 129 11.31 8.67 -4.32
CA LEU A 129 11.05 9.88 -3.52
C LEU A 129 12.24 10.25 -2.64
N ARG A 130 12.95 9.25 -2.09
CA ARG A 130 14.13 9.49 -1.26
C ARG A 130 15.27 10.08 -2.07
N GLU A 131 15.45 9.68 -3.32
CA GLU A 131 16.42 10.31 -4.24
C GLU A 131 16.04 11.76 -4.55
N LEU A 132 14.76 12.04 -4.76
CA LEU A 132 14.26 13.41 -4.94
C LEU A 132 14.49 14.28 -3.69
N CYS A 133 14.35 13.74 -2.47
CA CYS A 133 14.73 14.43 -1.23
C CYS A 133 16.21 14.81 -1.22
N VAL A 134 17.10 13.91 -1.67
CA VAL A 134 18.55 14.14 -1.69
C VAL A 134 18.89 15.27 -2.67
N ASN A 135 18.23 15.29 -3.83
CA ASN A 135 18.43 16.31 -4.85
C ASN A 135 17.67 17.62 -4.57
N LYS A 136 16.82 17.65 -3.54
CA LYS A 136 15.91 18.76 -3.20
C LYS A 136 14.96 19.12 -4.36
N ASP A 137 14.53 18.11 -5.10
CA ASP A 137 13.71 18.22 -6.32
C ASP A 137 12.22 17.91 -6.10
N LEU A 138 11.78 17.72 -4.84
CA LEU A 138 10.39 17.37 -4.51
C LEU A 138 9.36 18.49 -4.72
N VAL A 139 9.81 19.74 -4.91
CA VAL A 139 8.95 20.94 -4.95
C VAL A 139 9.11 21.70 -6.27
N LYS A 140 9.04 21.00 -7.42
CA LYS A 140 8.95 21.67 -8.74
C LYS A 140 7.51 21.86 -9.17
#